data_AF-A0A270PEZ4-F1
#
_entry.id   AF-A0A270PEZ4-F1
#
_cell.length_a   1.000
_cell.length_b   1.000
_cell.length_c   1.000
_cell.angle_alpha   90.00
_cell.angle_beta   90.00
_cell.angle_gamma   90.00
#
_symmetry.space_group_name_H-M   'P 1'
#
loop_
_entity.id
_entity.type
_entity.pdbx_description
1 polymer ?
#
loop_
_entity_poly.entity_id
_entity_poly.type
_entity_poly.pdbx_seq_one_letter_code
_entity_poly.pdbx_strand_id
1 'polypeptide(L)'
;MGLAFDGWHRPGVMGVSAANRLATLYEALESKHAVLVGSDTQALASAHALIGKGVHIAAIIEQAGQVTGDSALLGSLVEQGAQVLTGHVVREAAGDAFGVKRITAVAVDAAGAPCTGP
;
A
#
# COMPACT_ATOMS: atom_id res chain seq x y z
N MET A 1 -12.34 -2.27 -11.16
CA MET A 1 -13.13 -2.42 -9.93
C MET A 1 -12.62 -1.38 -8.94
N GLY A 2 -13.50 -0.66 -8.23
CA GLY A 2 -13.09 0.42 -7.33
C GLY A 2 -12.36 -0.10 -6.10
N LEU A 3 -11.37 0.64 -5.63
CA LEU A 3 -10.54 0.37 -4.45
C LEU A 3 -11.29 0.75 -3.16
N ALA A 4 -12.52 0.25 -3.00
CA ALA A 4 -13.36 0.56 -1.86
C ALA A 4 -13.19 -0.51 -0.76
N PHE A 5 -12.81 -0.08 0.42
CA PHE A 5 -12.67 -0.92 1.61
C PHE A 5 -13.09 -0.14 2.86
N ASP A 6 -13.39 -0.82 3.96
CA ASP A 6 -13.83 -0.12 5.17
C ASP A 6 -12.71 0.76 5.74
N GLY A 7 -13.04 2.00 6.11
CA GLY A 7 -12.05 2.97 6.59
C GLY A 7 -11.18 3.62 5.50
N TRP A 8 -11.45 3.43 4.21
CA TRP A 8 -10.71 4.09 3.11
C TRP A 8 -10.73 5.63 3.15
N HIS A 9 -11.70 6.22 3.86
CA HIS A 9 -11.83 7.67 4.04
C HIS A 9 -11.02 8.24 5.22
N ARG A 10 -10.34 7.38 6.01
CA ARG A 10 -9.63 7.81 7.22
C ARG A 10 -8.37 8.61 6.88
N PRO A 11 -7.94 9.54 7.77
CA PRO A 11 -6.68 10.23 7.59
C PRO A 11 -5.51 9.25 7.47
N GLY A 12 -4.60 9.52 6.53
CA GLY A 12 -3.48 8.63 6.20
C GLY A 12 -3.74 7.70 5.02
N VAL A 13 -4.99 7.46 4.62
CA VAL A 13 -5.29 6.82 3.33
C VAL A 13 -5.24 7.88 2.23
N MET A 14 -4.39 7.67 1.23
CA MET A 14 -4.23 8.59 0.11
C MET A 14 -3.68 7.88 -1.13
N GLY A 15 -3.83 8.49 -2.29
CA GLY A 15 -3.19 8.03 -3.52
C GLY A 15 -1.67 8.16 -3.44
N VAL A 16 -0.94 7.20 -4.01
CA VAL A 16 0.54 7.17 -3.95
C VAL A 16 1.18 8.43 -4.57
N SER A 17 0.58 8.98 -5.63
CA SER A 17 1.05 10.23 -6.24
C SER A 17 0.84 11.44 -5.32
N ALA A 18 -0.23 11.45 -4.51
CA ALA A 18 -0.45 12.49 -3.51
C ALA A 18 0.58 12.38 -2.39
N ALA A 19 0.84 11.16 -1.89
CA ALA A 19 1.91 10.92 -0.92
C ALA A 19 3.27 11.39 -1.43
N ASN A 20 3.61 11.05 -2.69
CA ASN A 20 4.86 11.50 -3.30
C ASN A 20 4.96 13.03 -3.39
N ARG A 21 3.89 13.72 -3.81
CA ARG A 21 3.87 15.20 -3.82
C ARG A 21 4.02 15.79 -2.42
N LEU A 22 3.34 15.22 -1.42
CA LEU A 22 3.49 15.65 -0.03
C LEU A 22 4.92 15.45 0.48
N ALA A 23 5.60 14.37 0.11
CA ALA A 23 6.96 14.07 0.55
C ALA A 23 8.06 14.86 -0.18
N THR A 24 7.77 15.35 -1.39
CA THR A 24 8.77 15.98 -2.27
C THR A 24 8.53 17.47 -2.47
N LEU A 25 7.39 17.83 -3.04
CA LEU A 25 7.07 19.19 -3.45
C LEU A 25 6.65 20.05 -2.25
N TYR A 26 5.84 19.48 -1.36
CA TYR A 26 5.27 20.23 -0.24
C TYR A 26 5.99 20.00 1.08
N GLU A 27 6.86 18.98 1.16
CA GLU A 27 7.58 18.58 2.37
C GLU A 27 6.67 18.45 3.61
N ALA A 28 5.43 18.01 3.38
CA ALA A 28 4.33 17.96 4.34
C ALA A 28 3.84 16.53 4.62
N LEU A 29 4.58 15.50 4.17
CA LEU A 29 4.24 14.12 4.50
C LEU A 29 4.74 13.74 5.90
N GLU A 30 3.81 13.65 6.84
CA GLU A 30 4.10 13.20 8.22
C GLU A 30 4.23 11.68 8.34
N SER A 31 3.62 10.91 7.43
CA SER A 31 3.63 9.45 7.46
C SER A 31 5.05 8.88 7.38
N LYS A 32 5.43 8.06 8.36
CA LYS A 32 6.73 7.36 8.40
C LYS A 32 6.64 5.86 8.13
N HIS A 33 5.44 5.29 8.24
CA HIS A 33 5.16 3.88 7.97
C HIS A 33 3.97 3.80 7.03
N ALA A 34 4.08 3.00 5.97
CA ALA A 34 3.04 2.87 4.97
C ALA A 34 2.88 1.42 4.48
N VAL A 35 1.67 1.11 4.03
CA VAL A 35 1.35 -0.09 3.26
C VAL A 35 0.95 0.37 1.87
N LEU A 36 1.60 -0.18 0.84
CA LEU A 36 1.28 0.09 -0.55
C LEU A 36 0.17 -0.85 -1.01
N VAL A 37 -0.85 -0.31 -1.66
CA VAL A 37 -1.89 -1.13 -2.32
C VAL A 37 -1.77 -0.95 -3.83
N GLY A 38 -1.62 -2.07 -4.53
CA GLY A 38 -1.25 -2.13 -5.93
C GLY A 38 0.25 -2.30 -6.13
N SER A 39 0.62 -2.96 -7.22
CA SER A 39 2.01 -3.31 -7.52
C SER A 39 2.45 -2.94 -8.94
N ASP A 40 1.72 -2.06 -9.64
CA ASP A 40 2.17 -1.57 -10.94
C ASP A 40 3.49 -0.79 -10.83
N THR A 41 4.19 -0.63 -11.96
CA THR A 41 5.51 0.03 -11.98
C THR A 41 5.47 1.45 -11.40
N GLN A 42 4.37 2.21 -11.60
CA GLN A 42 4.27 3.57 -11.09
C GLN A 42 4.10 3.59 -9.56
N ALA A 43 3.31 2.66 -9.02
CA ALA A 43 3.14 2.45 -7.59
C ALA A 43 4.46 2.05 -6.92
N LEU A 44 5.17 1.07 -7.49
CA LEU A 44 6.48 0.62 -6.98
C LEU A 44 7.52 1.74 -7.04
N ALA A 45 7.60 2.49 -8.15
CA ALA A 45 8.53 3.61 -8.29
C ALA A 45 8.25 4.72 -7.27
N SER A 46 6.97 5.03 -7.05
CA SER A 46 6.57 6.05 -6.08
C SER A 46 6.86 5.59 -4.65
N ALA A 47 6.62 4.33 -4.32
CA ALA A 47 6.97 3.76 -3.02
C ALA A 47 8.49 3.77 -2.78
N HIS A 48 9.29 3.42 -3.79
CA HIS A 48 10.74 3.49 -3.72
C HIS A 48 11.24 4.94 -3.49
N ALA A 49 10.65 5.92 -4.17
CA ALA A 49 10.96 7.33 -3.93
C ALA A 49 10.63 7.79 -2.50
N LEU A 50 9.53 7.29 -1.92
CA LEU A 50 9.13 7.57 -0.54
C LEU A 50 10.12 7.01 0.49
N ILE A 51 10.78 5.88 0.20
CA ILE A 51 11.88 5.37 1.05
C ILE A 51 13.01 6.40 1.14
N GLY A 52 13.39 7.02 0.01
CA GLY A 52 14.37 8.10 -0.01
C GLY A 52 13.95 9.35 0.78
N LYS A 53 12.68 9.46 1.17
CA LYS A 53 12.13 10.50 2.05
C LYS A 53 11.90 10.03 3.50
N GLY A 54 12.39 8.84 3.84
CA GLY A 54 12.31 8.29 5.19
C GLY A 54 10.99 7.59 5.53
N VAL A 55 10.21 7.18 4.51
CA VAL A 55 9.02 6.36 4.72
C VAL A 55 9.39 4.88 4.63
N HIS A 56 9.05 4.12 5.66
CA HIS A 56 9.18 2.67 5.66
C HIS A 56 7.94 2.01 5.03
N ILE A 57 8.15 1.27 3.94
CA ILE A 57 7.09 0.50 3.27
C ILE A 57 7.04 -0.88 3.92
N ALA A 58 6.04 -1.12 4.78
CA ALA A 58 5.93 -2.36 5.54
C ALA A 58 5.41 -3.52 4.70
N ALA A 59 4.49 -3.24 3.75
CA ALA A 59 3.92 -4.26 2.88
C ALA A 59 3.44 -3.68 1.55
N ILE A 60 3.37 -4.55 0.55
CA ILE A 60 2.78 -4.34 -0.77
C ILE A 60 1.63 -5.34 -0.92
N ILE A 61 0.42 -4.85 -1.13
CA ILE A 61 -0.80 -5.64 -1.28
C ILE A 61 -1.19 -5.65 -2.75
N GLU A 62 -1.28 -6.83 -3.35
CA GLU A 62 -1.68 -7.01 -4.74
C GLU A 62 -2.84 -8.01 -4.83
N GLN A 63 -3.90 -7.61 -5.54
CA GLN A 63 -5.07 -8.46 -5.75
C GLN A 63 -4.76 -9.60 -6.73
N ALA A 64 -3.96 -9.33 -7.76
CA ALA A 64 -3.51 -10.36 -8.69
C ALA A 64 -2.65 -11.42 -7.99
N GLY A 65 -2.60 -12.63 -8.53
CA GLY A 65 -1.77 -13.71 -8.01
C GLY A 65 -0.25 -13.46 -8.10
N GLN A 66 0.16 -12.38 -8.77
CA GLN A 66 1.54 -11.95 -8.95
C GLN A 66 1.63 -10.43 -9.02
N VAL A 67 2.81 -9.90 -8.71
CA VAL A 67 3.13 -8.48 -8.93
C VAL A 67 3.15 -8.17 -10.43
N THR A 68 2.62 -7.01 -10.80
CA THR A 68 2.48 -6.61 -12.22
C THR A 68 3.53 -5.59 -12.69
N GLY A 69 4.20 -4.91 -11.76
CA GLY A 69 5.21 -3.90 -12.06
C GLY A 69 6.62 -4.45 -12.24
N ASP A 70 7.56 -3.51 -12.36
CA ASP A 70 8.99 -3.78 -12.55
C ASP A 70 9.61 -4.59 -11.40
N SER A 71 10.32 -5.68 -11.75
CA SER A 71 10.88 -6.62 -10.79
C SER A 71 12.10 -6.08 -10.04
N ALA A 72 12.86 -5.15 -10.61
CA ALA A 72 14.00 -4.53 -9.93
C ALA A 72 13.52 -3.56 -8.84
N LEU A 73 12.48 -2.77 -9.14
CA LEU A 73 11.82 -1.93 -8.13
C LEU A 73 11.20 -2.76 -7.00
N LEU A 74 10.52 -3.86 -7.35
CA LEU A 74 10.00 -4.80 -6.36
C LEU A 74 11.12 -5.36 -5.48
N GLY A 75 12.21 -5.84 -6.09
CA GLY A 75 13.36 -6.39 -5.38
C GLY A 75 13.94 -5.39 -4.38
N SER A 76 14.12 -4.14 -4.80
CA SER A 76 14.61 -3.08 -3.91
C SER A 76 13.68 -2.82 -2.72
N LEU A 77 12.36 -2.81 -2.92
CA LEU A 77 11.39 -2.64 -1.83
C LEU A 77 11.44 -3.81 -0.83
N VAL A 78 11.59 -5.05 -1.33
CA VAL A 78 11.70 -6.25 -0.50
C VAL A 78 13.00 -6.28 0.29
N GLU A 79 14.13 -5.89 -0.32
CA GLU A 79 15.42 -5.75 0.36
C GLU A 79 15.36 -4.72 1.51
N GLN A 80 14.51 -3.70 1.36
CA GLN A 80 14.24 -2.70 2.40
C GLN A 80 13.19 -3.14 3.44
N GLY A 81 12.73 -4.40 3.37
CA GLY A 81 11.88 -5.02 4.38
C GLY A 81 10.40 -5.10 4.03
N ALA A 82 9.97 -4.70 2.83
CA ALA A 82 8.57 -4.78 2.44
C ALA A 82 8.11 -6.24 2.26
N GLN A 83 7.03 -6.63 2.94
CA GLN A 83 6.36 -7.91 2.70
C GLN A 83 5.46 -7.83 1.46
N VAL A 84 5.45 -8.87 0.63
CA VAL A 84 4.61 -8.90 -0.58
C VAL A 84 3.45 -9.88 -0.37
N LEU A 85 2.22 -9.37 -0.45
CA LEU A 85 0.99 -10.16 -0.33
C LEU A 85 0.22 -10.12 -1.65
N THR A 86 0.43 -11.12 -2.51
CA THR A 86 -0.33 -11.31 -3.75
C THR A 86 -1.59 -12.14 -3.50
N GLY A 87 -2.62 -11.99 -4.33
CA GLY A 87 -3.92 -12.59 -4.07
C GLY A 87 -4.58 -12.04 -2.81
N HIS A 88 -4.27 -10.80 -2.41
CA HIS A 88 -4.81 -10.16 -1.21
C HIS A 88 -5.40 -8.78 -1.52
N VAL A 89 -6.39 -8.37 -0.71
CA VAL A 89 -6.94 -7.02 -0.72
C VAL A 89 -6.98 -6.46 0.69
N VAL A 90 -7.02 -5.14 0.82
CA VAL A 90 -7.31 -4.50 2.10
C VAL A 90 -8.81 -4.61 2.36
N ARG A 91 -9.19 -5.27 3.47
CA ARG A 91 -10.59 -5.35 3.93
C ARG A 91 -10.97 -4.10 4.73
N GLU A 92 -10.07 -3.66 5.59
CA GLU A 92 -10.31 -2.58 6.55
C GLU A 92 -9.03 -1.80 6.84
N ALA A 93 -9.15 -0.48 6.97
CA ALA A 93 -8.18 0.38 7.64
C ALA A 93 -8.79 0.92 8.94
N ALA A 94 -8.15 0.61 10.07
CA ALA A 94 -8.57 1.03 11.40
C ALA A 94 -7.63 2.11 11.94
N GLY A 95 -8.19 3.09 12.65
CA GLY A 95 -7.45 4.21 13.18
C GLY A 95 -8.34 5.18 13.96
N ASP A 96 -7.76 6.31 14.32
CA ASP A 96 -8.40 7.38 15.10
C ASP A 96 -8.44 8.69 14.28
N ALA A 97 -8.74 9.81 14.93
CA ALA A 97 -8.77 11.13 14.31
C ALA A 97 -7.40 11.58 13.77
N PHE A 98 -6.31 10.99 14.25
CA PHE A 98 -4.93 11.25 13.83
C PHE A 98 -4.45 10.28 12.75
N GLY A 99 -5.28 9.33 12.35
CA GLY A 99 -5.11 8.53 11.14
C GLY A 99 -5.02 7.03 11.37
N VAL A 100 -4.75 6.32 10.27
CA VAL A 100 -4.67 4.86 10.23
C VAL A 100 -3.54 4.34 11.13
N LYS A 101 -3.87 3.36 11.97
CA LYS A 101 -2.93 2.65 12.85
C LYS A 101 -2.71 1.20 12.45
N ARG A 102 -3.67 0.61 11.71
CA ARG A 102 -3.61 -0.78 11.26
C ARG A 102 -4.44 -0.96 9.99
N ILE A 103 -4.03 -1.92 9.17
CA ILE A 103 -4.84 -2.46 8.09
C ILE A 103 -5.07 -3.96 8.32
N THR A 104 -6.19 -4.47 7.83
CA THR A 104 -6.46 -5.90 7.72
C THR A 104 -6.47 -6.27 6.25
N ALA A 105 -5.50 -7.06 5.83
CA ALA A 105 -5.48 -7.67 4.51
C ALA A 105 -6.11 -9.07 4.57
N VAL A 106 -6.84 -9.44 3.52
CA VAL A 106 -7.47 -10.75 3.38
C VAL A 106 -7.16 -11.33 2.01
N ALA A 107 -7.01 -12.66 1.95
CA ALA A 107 -6.87 -13.35 0.68
C ALA A 107 -8.17 -13.21 -0.13
N VAL A 108 -8.05 -13.19 -1.45
CA VAL A 108 -9.18 -13.25 -2.38
C VAL A 108 -9.21 -14.57 -3.13
N ASP A 109 -10.40 -15.00 -3.50
CA ASP A 109 -10.59 -16.16 -4.36
C ASP A 109 -10.31 -15.83 -5.84
N ALA A 110 -10.48 -16.83 -6.72
CA ALA A 110 -10.27 -16.66 -8.16
C ALA A 110 -11.24 -15.65 -8.81
N ALA A 111 -12.37 -15.33 -8.16
CA ALA A 111 -13.31 -14.30 -8.59
C ALA A 111 -12.96 -12.90 -8.06
N GLY A 112 -11.92 -12.78 -7.22
CA GLY A 112 -11.52 -11.55 -6.56
C GLY A 112 -12.39 -11.21 -5.34
N ALA A 113 -13.22 -12.13 -4.88
CA ALA A 113 -14.02 -11.96 -3.67
C ALA A 113 -13.17 -12.26 -2.43
N PRO A 114 -13.27 -11.46 -1.36
CA PRO A 114 -12.61 -11.77 -0.10
C PRO A 114 -12.97 -13.16 0.39
N CYS A 115 -11.98 -14.02 0.60
CA CYS A 115 -12.15 -15.29 1.28
C CYS A 115 -12.55 -14.97 2.72
N THR A 116 -13.84 -15.09 3.04
CA THR A 116 -14.33 -15.05 4.43
C THR A 116 -13.82 -16.28 5.16
N GLY A 117 -12.58 -16.21 5.66
CA GLY A 117 -12.13 -16.99 6.81
C GLY A 117 -12.55 -16.29 8.12
N PRO A 118 -12.61 -17.02 9.25
CA PRO A 118 -13.30 -16.61 10.48
C PRO A 118 -12.88 -15.25 11.03
#